data_AF-A0A9E2K5B4-F1
#
_entry.id   AF-A0A9E2K5B4-F1
#
_cell.length_a   1.000
_cell.length_b   1.000
_cell.length_c   1.000
_cell.angle_alpha   90.00
_cell.angle_beta   90.00
_cell.angle_gamma   90.00
#
_symmetry.space_group_name_H-M   'P 1'
#
loop_
_entity.id
_entity.type
_entity.pdbx_description
1 polymer ?
#
loop_
_entity_poly.entity_id
_entity_poly.type
_entity_poly.pdbx_seq_one_letter_code
_entity_poly.pdbx_strand_id
1 'polypeptide(L)'
;MMPSRRLRTVAAAAATVMLLVSGCSWLTGTAIPEGVPPPPGDPVPAIDTRAAGRPADQLRDWAAERAPALGIPAEALEAYAYAARVAQVENPDCHLAWTTLAGIGMVESHHGTYRGAVIADNGDVNPPIRGVRLDGTNGNREIRDNDPTVDGDPLYARAMGPMQFIPETWRLYGVDANNDRVVSPDNFDDAALAAAGYLCFRGQDLSSPRGWMKALRAYNHSDPYARAVRDWATAYAAGHPL
;
A
#
# COMPACT_ATOMS: atom_id res chain seq x y z
N MET A 1 -6.59 84.09 38.99
CA MET A 1 -6.19 84.66 37.69
C MET A 1 -5.34 83.65 36.93
N MET A 2 -5.65 83.39 35.65
CA MET A 2 -4.66 82.88 34.67
C MET A 2 -3.74 84.04 34.25
N PRO A 3 -2.46 83.81 33.86
CA PRO A 3 -2.07 83.27 32.53
C PRO A 3 -0.95 82.20 32.59
N SER A 4 -0.48 81.46 31.58
CA SER A 4 -0.80 81.12 30.17
C SER A 4 0.42 81.23 29.24
N ARG A 5 0.81 80.11 28.58
CA ARG A 5 1.65 80.00 27.35
C ARG A 5 3.15 80.40 27.50
N ARG A 6 4.13 79.97 26.67
CA ARG A 6 4.19 79.38 25.30
C ARG A 6 5.28 78.27 25.29
N LEU A 7 5.21 77.10 24.64
CA LEU A 7 4.97 76.66 23.23
C LEU A 7 6.27 76.50 22.38
N ARG A 8 6.37 75.38 21.62
CA ARG A 8 7.37 74.92 20.59
C ARG A 8 8.54 74.05 21.11
N THR A 9 8.74 72.75 20.75
CA THR A 9 8.90 72.03 19.44
C THR A 9 10.22 72.40 18.73
N VAL A 10 11.08 71.49 18.22
CA VAL A 10 10.99 70.09 17.69
C VAL A 10 12.30 69.31 18.07
N ALA A 11 12.38 67.97 18.24
CA ALA A 11 12.87 67.00 17.23
C ALA A 11 12.92 65.52 17.71
N ALA A 12 12.88 64.59 16.74
CA ALA A 12 12.81 63.14 16.94
C ALA A 12 14.02 62.40 16.34
N ALA A 13 14.27 61.18 16.82
CA ALA A 13 14.97 60.14 16.07
C ALA A 13 14.43 58.76 16.50
N ALA A 14 13.58 58.14 15.67
CA ALA A 14 13.05 56.81 15.93
C ALA A 14 14.05 55.75 15.43
N ALA A 15 14.56 54.92 16.34
CA ALA A 15 15.37 53.75 16.01
C ALA A 15 14.47 52.53 15.78
N THR A 16 14.00 52.36 14.54
CA THR A 16 13.17 51.21 14.14
C THR A 16 14.02 49.94 14.10
N VAL A 17 14.00 49.16 15.18
CA VAL A 17 14.54 47.79 15.17
C VAL A 17 13.57 46.91 14.37
N MET A 18 13.83 46.74 13.07
CA MET A 18 13.16 45.73 12.27
C MET A 18 13.64 44.35 12.73
N LEU A 19 12.80 43.66 13.50
CA LEU A 19 12.93 42.23 13.74
C LEU A 19 12.80 41.48 12.41
N LEU A 20 13.94 41.12 11.83
CA LEU A 20 14.01 40.11 10.77
C LEU A 20 13.62 38.76 11.37
N VAL A 21 12.32 38.50 11.46
CA VAL A 21 11.79 37.14 11.57
C VAL A 21 11.99 36.49 10.20
N SER A 22 13.24 36.12 9.92
CA SER A 22 13.59 35.33 8.75
C SER A 22 12.75 34.08 8.75
N GLY A 23 11.86 33.97 7.76
CA GLY A 23 10.90 32.89 7.64
C GLY A 23 11.62 31.55 7.68
N CYS A 24 11.49 30.86 8.81
CA CYS A 24 11.77 29.44 8.94
C CYS A 24 10.69 28.67 8.17
N SER A 25 10.75 28.77 6.84
CA SER A 25 9.97 27.98 5.88
C SER A 25 10.55 26.56 5.86
N TRP A 26 10.44 25.87 7.00
CA TRP A 26 10.75 24.45 7.11
C TRP A 26 9.93 23.69 6.07
N LEU A 27 10.53 22.65 5.49
CA LEU A 27 9.89 21.82 4.48
C LEU A 27 8.57 21.27 5.03
N THR A 28 7.44 21.79 4.52
CA THR A 28 6.11 21.22 4.77
C THR A 28 5.91 19.97 3.91
N GLY A 29 6.76 18.96 4.14
CA GLY A 29 6.38 17.60 3.82
C GLY A 29 5.11 17.26 4.62
N THR A 30 4.15 16.58 3.99
CA THR A 30 2.95 16.11 4.68
C THR A 30 3.36 15.27 5.89
N ALA A 31 2.83 15.60 7.08
CA ALA A 31 3.14 14.87 8.30
C ALA A 31 2.84 13.37 8.12
N ILE A 32 3.80 12.53 8.48
CA ILE A 32 3.62 11.07 8.44
C ILE A 32 2.74 10.69 9.64
N PRO A 33 1.66 9.90 9.46
CA PRO A 33 0.83 9.45 10.57
C PRO A 33 1.63 8.63 11.60
N GLU A 34 1.21 8.67 12.86
CA GLU A 34 1.72 7.75 13.89
C GLU A 34 1.44 6.28 13.50
N GLY A 35 2.26 5.36 14.02
CA GLY A 35 2.16 3.93 13.69
C GLY A 35 2.59 3.56 12.28
N VAL A 36 3.38 4.39 11.59
CA VAL A 36 3.94 4.11 10.27
C VAL A 36 5.47 3.93 10.36
N PRO A 37 6.05 2.85 9.80
CA PRO A 37 5.37 1.68 9.26
C PRO A 37 4.62 0.88 10.36
N PRO A 38 3.59 0.10 9.99
CA PRO A 38 2.94 -0.82 10.92
C PRO A 38 3.91 -1.93 11.36
N PRO A 39 3.66 -2.61 12.49
CA PRO A 39 4.51 -3.72 12.92
C PRO A 39 4.50 -4.88 11.92
N PRO A 40 5.58 -5.68 11.84
CA PRO A 40 5.74 -6.71 10.80
C PRO A 40 4.89 -7.97 11.02
N GLY A 41 4.26 -8.10 12.19
CA GLY A 41 3.52 -9.29 12.61
C GLY A 41 4.41 -10.49 12.93
N ASP A 42 3.79 -11.67 13.00
CA ASP A 42 4.48 -12.93 13.25
C ASP A 42 5.58 -13.19 12.20
N PRO A 43 6.74 -13.77 12.61
CA PRO A 43 7.80 -14.12 11.68
C PRO A 43 7.34 -15.24 10.73
N VAL A 44 7.56 -15.05 9.44
CA VAL A 44 7.29 -16.07 8.42
C VAL A 44 8.39 -17.14 8.45
N PRO A 45 8.08 -18.46 8.40
CA PRO A 45 9.06 -19.53 8.29
C PRO A 45 10.01 -19.37 7.09
N ALA A 46 11.21 -19.96 7.19
CA ALA A 46 12.15 -19.99 6.07
C ALA A 46 11.74 -21.09 5.09
N ILE A 47 11.67 -20.76 3.81
CA ILE A 47 11.17 -21.62 2.73
C ILE A 47 12.08 -21.50 1.51
N ASP A 48 12.03 -22.47 0.61
CA ASP A 48 12.64 -22.32 -0.71
C ASP A 48 11.73 -21.45 -1.60
N THR A 49 12.19 -20.23 -1.91
CA THR A 49 11.47 -19.27 -2.77
C THR A 49 11.52 -19.63 -4.25
N ARG A 50 12.24 -20.69 -4.64
CA ARG A 50 12.36 -21.20 -6.01
C ARG A 50 11.92 -22.67 -6.14
N ALA A 51 11.15 -23.16 -5.17
CA ALA A 51 10.60 -24.52 -5.20
C ALA A 51 9.76 -24.76 -6.47
N ALA A 52 9.70 -26.01 -6.93
CA ALA A 52 8.84 -26.42 -8.04
C ALA A 52 7.38 -26.58 -7.56
N GLY A 53 6.41 -26.31 -8.45
CA GLY A 53 5.01 -26.16 -8.07
C GLY A 53 4.78 -24.85 -7.31
N ARG A 54 3.68 -24.73 -6.56
CA ARG A 54 3.32 -23.51 -5.82
C ARG A 54 4.19 -23.37 -4.55
N PRO A 55 5.16 -22.43 -4.49
CA PRO A 55 6.11 -22.41 -3.36
C PRO A 55 5.45 -21.98 -2.04
N ALA A 56 4.34 -21.25 -2.14
CA ALA A 56 3.52 -20.81 -1.00
C ALA A 56 2.91 -21.98 -0.20
N ASP A 57 2.78 -23.19 -0.78
CA ASP A 57 2.29 -24.37 -0.04
C ASP A 57 3.21 -24.77 1.14
N GLN A 58 4.48 -24.36 1.13
CA GLN A 58 5.40 -24.52 2.28
C GLN A 58 4.95 -23.74 3.53
N LEU A 59 4.00 -22.80 3.39
CA LEU A 59 3.48 -21.95 4.46
C LEU A 59 2.09 -22.39 4.95
N ARG A 60 1.53 -23.48 4.39
CA ARG A 60 0.18 -24.00 4.69
C ARG A 60 -0.10 -24.11 6.19
N ASP A 61 0.79 -24.75 6.96
CA ASP A 61 0.62 -24.92 8.42
C ASP A 61 0.68 -23.58 9.17
N TRP A 62 1.62 -22.69 8.79
CA TRP A 62 1.78 -21.38 9.40
C TRP A 62 0.55 -20.48 9.17
N ALA A 63 -0.02 -20.55 7.95
CA ALA A 63 -1.24 -19.83 7.61
C ALA A 63 -2.46 -20.45 8.29
N ALA A 64 -2.62 -21.77 8.28
CA ALA A 64 -3.76 -22.47 8.90
C ALA A 64 -3.88 -22.21 10.41
N GLU A 65 -2.76 -22.05 11.13
CA GLU A 65 -2.73 -21.66 12.55
C GLU A 65 -3.30 -20.24 12.79
N ARG A 66 -3.07 -19.32 11.85
CA ARG A 66 -3.30 -17.87 12.02
C ARG A 66 -4.56 -17.34 11.35
N ALA A 67 -4.88 -17.86 10.17
CA ALA A 67 -5.99 -17.47 9.32
C ALA A 67 -7.34 -17.33 10.08
N PRO A 68 -7.75 -18.28 10.95
CA PRO A 68 -9.01 -18.17 11.68
C PRO A 68 -9.09 -16.98 12.66
N ALA A 69 -7.98 -16.67 13.34
CA ALA A 69 -7.91 -15.54 14.28
C ALA A 69 -7.81 -14.18 13.56
N LEU A 70 -7.12 -14.15 12.42
CA LEU A 70 -6.96 -12.95 11.60
C LEU A 70 -8.20 -12.63 10.73
N GLY A 71 -9.06 -13.62 10.45
CA GLY A 71 -10.17 -13.48 9.51
C GLY A 71 -9.73 -13.41 8.04
N ILE A 72 -8.59 -14.01 7.72
CA ILE A 72 -7.99 -14.05 6.37
C ILE A 72 -8.11 -15.48 5.82
N PRO A 73 -8.50 -15.71 4.55
CA PRO A 73 -8.38 -17.03 3.92
C PRO A 73 -6.94 -17.57 4.00
N ALA A 74 -6.77 -18.87 4.19
CA ALA A 74 -5.43 -19.46 4.36
C ALA A 74 -4.55 -19.25 3.11
N GLU A 75 -5.15 -19.43 1.93
CA GLU A 75 -4.53 -19.28 0.61
C GLU A 75 -4.01 -17.85 0.40
N ALA A 76 -4.79 -16.85 0.81
CA ALA A 76 -4.39 -15.44 0.79
C ALA A 76 -3.21 -15.15 1.73
N LEU A 77 -3.25 -15.73 2.94
CA LEU A 77 -2.22 -15.54 3.95
C LEU A 77 -0.90 -16.22 3.56
N GLU A 78 -0.96 -17.39 2.93
CA GLU A 78 0.17 -18.07 2.29
C GLU A 78 0.80 -17.19 1.21
N ALA A 79 -0.01 -16.64 0.30
CA ALA A 79 0.44 -15.78 -0.79
C ALA A 79 1.15 -14.50 -0.26
N TYR A 80 0.60 -13.84 0.77
CA TYR A 80 1.23 -12.67 1.39
C TYR A 80 2.56 -12.99 2.07
N ALA A 81 2.62 -14.11 2.79
CA ALA A 81 3.82 -14.53 3.49
C ALA A 81 4.91 -15.03 2.51
N TYR A 82 4.52 -15.71 1.44
CA TYR A 82 5.41 -16.08 0.33
C TYR A 82 5.96 -14.83 -0.36
N ALA A 83 5.11 -13.89 -0.76
CA ALA A 83 5.53 -12.65 -1.41
C ALA A 83 6.48 -11.80 -0.54
N ALA A 84 6.24 -11.74 0.77
CA ALA A 84 7.15 -11.11 1.73
C ALA A 84 8.48 -11.86 1.84
N ARG A 85 8.49 -13.20 1.77
CA ARG A 85 9.72 -14.01 1.74
C ARG A 85 10.53 -13.82 0.46
N VAL A 86 9.88 -13.79 -0.71
CA VAL A 86 10.57 -13.49 -1.97
C VAL A 86 11.16 -12.08 -1.92
N ALA A 87 10.40 -11.08 -1.46
CA ALA A 87 10.92 -9.72 -1.27
C ALA A 87 12.15 -9.68 -0.36
N GLN A 88 12.15 -10.41 0.75
CA GLN A 88 13.29 -10.48 1.69
C GLN A 88 14.53 -11.15 1.09
N VAL A 89 14.36 -12.18 0.24
CA VAL A 89 15.49 -12.90 -0.38
C VAL A 89 16.06 -12.14 -1.58
N GLU A 90 15.20 -11.62 -2.45
CA GLU A 90 15.61 -10.97 -3.71
C GLU A 90 15.90 -9.46 -3.55
N ASN A 91 15.36 -8.81 -2.51
CA ASN A 91 15.56 -7.40 -2.22
C ASN A 91 15.60 -7.14 -0.69
N PRO A 92 16.65 -7.59 0.01
CA PRO A 92 16.71 -7.55 1.48
C PRO A 92 16.54 -6.15 2.07
N ASP A 93 17.05 -5.12 1.38
CA ASP A 93 16.91 -3.70 1.80
C ASP A 93 15.47 -3.17 1.71
N CYS A 94 14.54 -3.93 1.13
CA CYS A 94 13.13 -3.54 1.03
C CYS A 94 12.39 -3.60 2.37
N HIS A 95 12.70 -4.58 3.23
CA HIS A 95 12.04 -4.79 4.52
C HIS A 95 10.49 -4.86 4.48
N LEU A 96 9.90 -5.32 3.36
CA LEU A 96 8.44 -5.53 3.26
C LEU A 96 7.97 -6.64 4.20
N ALA A 97 6.98 -6.34 5.05
CA ALA A 97 6.29 -7.31 5.89
C ALA A 97 4.96 -7.78 5.28
N TRP A 98 4.60 -9.04 5.54
CA TRP A 98 3.35 -9.65 5.06
C TRP A 98 2.10 -8.88 5.53
N THR A 99 2.14 -8.28 6.72
CA THR A 99 1.04 -7.46 7.26
C THR A 99 0.70 -6.27 6.38
N THR A 100 1.66 -5.68 5.67
CA THR A 100 1.41 -4.59 4.71
C THR A 100 0.66 -5.11 3.48
N LEU A 101 0.99 -6.29 2.98
CA LEU A 101 0.27 -6.92 1.86
C LEU A 101 -1.15 -7.32 2.27
N ALA A 102 -1.33 -7.90 3.46
CA ALA A 102 -2.64 -8.21 4.02
C ALA A 102 -3.50 -6.95 4.27
N GLY A 103 -2.89 -5.85 4.73
CA GLY A 103 -3.57 -4.57 4.87
C GLY A 103 -4.08 -4.01 3.54
N ILE A 104 -3.30 -4.15 2.46
CA ILE A 104 -3.74 -3.79 1.09
C ILE A 104 -4.87 -4.71 0.64
N GLY A 105 -4.70 -6.03 0.73
CA GLY A 105 -5.68 -7.01 0.30
C GLY A 105 -7.05 -6.88 0.97
N MET A 106 -7.08 -6.52 2.26
CA MET A 106 -8.33 -6.23 2.95
C MET A 106 -9.05 -5.02 2.34
N VAL A 107 -8.32 -3.91 2.15
CA VAL A 107 -8.86 -2.65 1.62
C VAL A 107 -9.30 -2.79 0.16
N GLU A 108 -8.55 -3.52 -0.66
CA GLU A 108 -8.80 -3.69 -2.09
C GLU A 108 -9.90 -4.72 -2.40
N SER A 109 -9.94 -5.86 -1.71
CA SER A 109 -10.81 -6.99 -2.10
C SER A 109 -11.33 -7.86 -0.95
N HIS A 110 -11.18 -7.43 0.31
CA HIS A 110 -11.50 -8.27 1.48
C HIS A 110 -10.78 -9.63 1.40
N HIS A 111 -9.48 -9.60 1.08
CA HIS A 111 -8.64 -10.78 0.84
C HIS A 111 -9.22 -11.72 -0.23
N GLY A 112 -9.65 -11.16 -1.37
CA GLY A 112 -10.19 -11.93 -2.49
C GLY A 112 -11.60 -12.49 -2.28
N THR A 113 -12.32 -12.11 -1.21
CA THR A 113 -13.69 -12.58 -0.95
C THR A 113 -14.79 -11.61 -1.38
N TYR A 114 -14.40 -10.43 -1.91
CA TYR A 114 -15.35 -9.39 -2.32
C TYR A 114 -16.40 -9.91 -3.33
N ARG A 115 -17.68 -9.59 -3.08
CA ARG A 115 -18.85 -10.01 -3.87
C ARG A 115 -19.04 -11.54 -3.97
N GLY A 116 -18.54 -12.31 -3.01
CA GLY A 116 -18.70 -13.76 -2.99
C GLY A 116 -17.72 -14.49 -3.90
N ALA A 117 -16.63 -13.83 -4.29
CA ALA A 117 -15.45 -14.51 -4.78
C ALA A 117 -14.89 -15.47 -3.72
N VAL A 118 -14.29 -16.55 -4.18
CA VAL A 118 -13.56 -17.52 -3.36
C VAL A 118 -12.18 -17.76 -3.98
N ILE A 119 -11.21 -18.13 -3.15
CA ILE A 119 -9.88 -18.54 -3.58
C ILE A 119 -9.87 -20.07 -3.62
N ALA A 120 -9.37 -20.65 -4.72
CA ALA A 120 -9.10 -22.07 -4.84
C ALA A 120 -7.70 -22.41 -4.30
N ASP A 121 -7.45 -23.70 -4.01
CA ASP A 121 -6.19 -24.19 -3.42
C ASP A 121 -4.92 -23.77 -4.19
N ASN A 122 -5.03 -23.49 -5.50
CA ASN A 122 -3.95 -23.04 -6.39
C ASN A 122 -3.79 -21.51 -6.47
N GLY A 123 -4.55 -20.75 -5.66
CA GLY A 123 -4.56 -19.29 -5.64
C GLY A 123 -5.60 -18.63 -6.56
N ASP A 124 -6.32 -19.37 -7.42
CA ASP A 124 -7.25 -18.72 -8.36
C ASP A 124 -8.49 -18.13 -7.68
N VAL A 125 -8.81 -16.87 -8.01
CA VAL A 125 -9.95 -16.14 -7.46
C VAL A 125 -11.14 -16.18 -8.42
N ASN A 126 -12.26 -16.77 -7.99
CA ASN A 126 -13.46 -16.93 -8.82
C ASN A 126 -14.77 -16.59 -8.07
N PRO A 127 -15.69 -15.81 -8.68
CA PRO A 127 -15.54 -15.06 -9.93
C PRO A 127 -14.43 -14.00 -9.88
N PRO A 128 -13.80 -13.67 -11.03
CA PRO A 128 -12.78 -12.63 -11.12
C PRO A 128 -13.22 -11.29 -10.53
N ILE A 129 -12.36 -10.68 -9.72
CA ILE A 129 -12.65 -9.40 -9.08
C ILE A 129 -12.32 -8.27 -10.06
N ARG A 130 -13.31 -7.45 -10.37
CA ARG A 130 -13.16 -6.26 -11.23
C ARG A 130 -13.69 -5.03 -10.52
N GLY A 131 -12.78 -4.11 -10.21
CA GLY A 131 -13.04 -2.89 -9.45
C GLY A 131 -13.80 -1.83 -10.23
N VAL A 132 -13.79 -0.61 -9.70
CA VAL A 132 -14.38 0.56 -10.38
C VAL A 132 -13.65 0.86 -11.68
N ARG A 133 -14.40 1.43 -12.63
CA ARG A 133 -13.86 1.99 -13.87
C ARG A 133 -13.16 3.30 -13.57
N LEU A 134 -11.93 3.47 -14.05
CA LEU A 134 -11.11 4.65 -13.81
C LEU A 134 -11.38 5.71 -14.89
N ASP A 135 -12.59 6.27 -14.87
CA ASP A 135 -13.09 7.27 -15.83
C ASP A 135 -13.14 8.70 -15.26
N GLY A 136 -12.56 8.93 -14.08
CA GLY A 136 -12.54 10.22 -13.39
C GLY A 136 -13.82 10.52 -12.60
N THR A 137 -14.83 9.65 -12.65
CA THR A 137 -16.05 9.82 -11.85
C THR A 137 -15.84 9.39 -10.39
N ASN A 138 -16.74 9.81 -9.51
CA ASN A 138 -16.75 9.44 -8.09
C ASN A 138 -15.43 9.71 -7.33
N GLY A 139 -14.58 10.61 -7.84
CA GLY A 139 -13.29 10.96 -7.24
C GLY A 139 -12.14 9.99 -7.53
N ASN A 140 -12.32 9.02 -8.43
CA ASN A 140 -11.21 8.20 -8.92
C ASN A 140 -10.38 8.94 -9.99
N ARG A 141 -9.25 8.35 -10.42
CA ARG A 141 -8.44 8.92 -11.51
C ARG A 141 -9.06 8.54 -12.86
N GLU A 142 -9.06 9.46 -13.83
CA GLU A 142 -9.24 9.09 -15.25
C GLU A 142 -7.96 8.42 -15.75
N ILE A 143 -8.05 7.17 -16.18
CA ILE A 143 -6.98 6.39 -16.81
C ILE A 143 -7.57 5.71 -18.04
N ARG A 144 -7.18 6.17 -19.23
CA ARG A 144 -7.53 5.50 -20.49
C ARG A 144 -6.84 4.14 -20.55
N ASP A 145 -7.58 3.14 -21.01
CA ASP A 145 -6.94 1.86 -21.31
C ASP A 145 -6.31 1.89 -22.70
N ASN A 146 -5.13 1.29 -22.79
CA ASN A 146 -4.35 1.12 -24.01
C ASN A 146 -4.33 -0.36 -24.46
N ASP A 147 -4.81 -1.30 -23.62
CA ASP A 147 -4.90 -2.73 -23.92
C ASP A 147 -6.17 -3.38 -23.30
N PRO A 148 -7.34 -3.21 -23.96
CA PRO A 148 -8.64 -3.64 -23.43
C PRO A 148 -8.84 -5.16 -23.35
N THR A 149 -7.82 -5.95 -23.69
CA THR A 149 -7.87 -7.41 -23.66
C THR A 149 -7.66 -7.98 -22.26
N VAL A 150 -7.09 -7.20 -21.33
CA VAL A 150 -6.67 -7.69 -20.00
C VAL A 150 -7.75 -7.49 -18.92
N ASP A 151 -8.41 -6.32 -18.88
CA ASP A 151 -9.41 -6.00 -17.84
C ASP A 151 -10.89 -6.11 -18.30
N GLY A 152 -11.13 -6.09 -19.62
CA GLY A 152 -12.44 -6.21 -20.25
C GLY A 152 -13.21 -4.90 -20.49
N ASP A 153 -12.61 -3.72 -20.28
CA ASP A 153 -13.21 -2.41 -20.63
C ASP A 153 -12.54 -1.81 -21.88
N PRO A 154 -13.29 -1.45 -22.93
CA PRO A 154 -12.71 -0.98 -24.19
C PRO A 154 -12.13 0.45 -24.17
N LEU A 155 -12.24 1.20 -23.06
CA LEU A 155 -11.93 2.64 -23.05
C LEU A 155 -11.19 3.15 -21.79
N TYR A 156 -11.47 2.60 -20.61
CA TYR A 156 -10.90 3.08 -19.35
C TYR A 156 -10.51 1.91 -18.46
N ALA A 157 -9.31 2.00 -17.89
CA ALA A 157 -8.74 0.96 -17.07
C ALA A 157 -9.67 0.59 -15.88
N ARG A 158 -9.72 -0.69 -15.55
CA ARG A 158 -10.35 -1.24 -14.37
C ARG A 158 -9.31 -1.93 -13.51
N ALA A 159 -9.49 -1.83 -12.19
CA ALA A 159 -8.70 -2.62 -11.26
C ALA A 159 -9.07 -4.11 -11.36
N MET A 160 -8.06 -4.98 -11.40
CA MET A 160 -8.17 -6.42 -11.62
C MET A 160 -7.69 -7.21 -10.41
N GLY A 161 -8.33 -8.34 -10.14
CA GLY A 161 -7.86 -9.32 -9.18
C GLY A 161 -7.97 -8.91 -7.71
N PRO A 162 -7.50 -9.77 -6.79
CA PRO A 162 -7.57 -9.51 -5.35
C PRO A 162 -6.70 -8.33 -4.90
N MET A 163 -5.65 -7.98 -5.64
CA MET A 163 -4.76 -6.85 -5.31
C MET A 163 -5.06 -5.59 -6.15
N GLN A 164 -6.15 -5.61 -6.93
CA GLN A 164 -6.72 -4.45 -7.65
C GLN A 164 -5.72 -3.69 -8.55
N PHE A 165 -4.90 -4.44 -9.30
CA PHE A 165 -3.96 -3.87 -10.27
C PHE A 165 -4.66 -3.27 -11.49
N ILE A 166 -4.16 -2.13 -11.96
CA ILE A 166 -4.52 -1.58 -13.28
C ILE A 166 -3.64 -2.20 -14.39
N PRO A 167 -4.10 -2.34 -15.64
CA PRO A 167 -3.37 -3.03 -16.72
C PRO A 167 -1.94 -2.55 -16.92
N GLU A 168 -1.72 -1.22 -16.94
CA GLU A 168 -0.41 -0.60 -17.11
C GLU A 168 0.60 -1.00 -16.02
N THR A 169 0.13 -1.21 -14.79
CA THR A 169 0.99 -1.68 -13.68
C THR A 169 1.14 -3.20 -13.71
N TRP A 170 0.08 -3.95 -14.05
CA TRP A 170 0.16 -5.40 -14.23
C TRP A 170 1.21 -5.78 -15.28
N ARG A 171 1.24 -5.07 -16.41
CA ARG A 171 2.22 -5.26 -17.49
C ARG A 171 3.69 -5.09 -17.06
N LEU A 172 3.95 -4.37 -15.97
CA LEU A 172 5.30 -4.06 -15.48
C LEU A 172 5.73 -4.90 -14.27
N TYR A 173 4.77 -5.44 -13.50
CA TYR A 173 5.03 -6.12 -12.21
C TYR A 173 4.38 -7.50 -12.09
N GLY A 174 3.49 -7.88 -12.99
CA GLY A 174 2.87 -9.20 -13.06
C GLY A 174 3.93 -10.29 -13.23
N VAL A 175 3.77 -11.37 -12.49
CA VAL A 175 4.72 -12.47 -12.38
C VAL A 175 3.97 -13.76 -12.07
N ASP A 176 4.38 -14.86 -12.68
CA ASP A 176 3.93 -16.22 -12.36
C ASP A 176 4.61 -16.62 -11.04
N ALA A 177 3.80 -16.76 -9.98
CA ALA A 177 4.24 -17.01 -8.61
C ALA A 177 3.81 -18.39 -8.10
N ASN A 178 2.82 -19.02 -8.73
CA ASN A 178 2.39 -20.39 -8.43
C ASN A 178 3.10 -21.46 -9.32
N ASN A 179 3.90 -21.02 -10.30
CA ASN A 179 4.64 -21.82 -11.31
C ASN A 179 3.76 -22.62 -12.29
N ASP A 180 2.54 -22.16 -12.60
CA ASP A 180 1.64 -22.80 -13.58
C ASP A 180 1.86 -22.36 -15.04
N ARG A 181 2.74 -21.35 -15.27
CA ARG A 181 3.09 -20.70 -16.55
C ARG A 181 2.07 -19.69 -17.07
N VAL A 182 1.11 -19.26 -16.26
CA VAL A 182 0.14 -18.20 -16.56
C VAL A 182 0.39 -17.02 -15.61
N VAL A 183 0.66 -15.83 -16.16
CA VAL A 183 0.74 -14.60 -15.36
C VAL A 183 -0.65 -14.00 -15.23
N SER A 184 -1.35 -14.32 -14.14
CA SER A 184 -2.77 -14.02 -13.94
C SER A 184 -3.02 -12.96 -12.87
N PRO A 185 -3.65 -11.81 -13.18
CA PRO A 185 -4.02 -10.86 -12.13
C PRO A 185 -5.10 -11.43 -11.20
N ASP A 186 -5.83 -12.46 -11.64
CA ASP A 186 -6.86 -13.15 -10.87
C ASP A 186 -6.32 -14.36 -10.08
N ASN A 187 -5.02 -14.66 -10.16
CA ASN A 187 -4.37 -15.56 -9.23
C ASN A 187 -3.80 -14.76 -8.04
N PHE A 188 -3.99 -15.26 -6.82
CA PHE A 188 -3.66 -14.56 -5.60
C PHE A 188 -2.15 -14.52 -5.31
N ASP A 189 -1.42 -15.59 -5.63
CA ASP A 189 0.04 -15.65 -5.45
C ASP A 189 0.73 -14.66 -6.39
N ASP A 190 0.34 -14.67 -7.68
CA ASP A 190 0.82 -13.75 -8.70
C ASP A 190 0.55 -12.30 -8.29
N ALA A 191 -0.69 -12.00 -7.89
CA ALA A 191 -1.11 -10.68 -7.47
C ALA A 191 -0.37 -10.20 -6.19
N ALA A 192 -0.16 -11.08 -5.20
CA ALA A 192 0.58 -10.75 -3.99
C ALA A 192 2.07 -10.49 -4.27
N LEU A 193 2.70 -11.30 -5.13
CA LEU A 193 4.11 -11.14 -5.47
C LEU A 193 4.35 -9.91 -6.37
N ALA A 194 3.46 -9.64 -7.32
CA ALA A 194 3.45 -8.40 -8.10
C ALA A 194 3.32 -7.16 -7.18
N ALA A 195 2.44 -7.23 -6.17
CA ALA A 195 2.29 -6.15 -5.18
C ALA A 195 3.57 -5.95 -4.36
N ALA A 196 4.24 -7.03 -3.93
CA ALA A 196 5.52 -6.95 -3.26
C ALA A 196 6.60 -6.28 -4.12
N GLY A 197 6.75 -6.70 -5.37
CA GLY A 197 7.70 -6.11 -6.33
C GLY A 197 7.44 -4.62 -6.57
N TYR A 198 6.17 -4.24 -6.75
CA TYR A 198 5.79 -2.84 -6.92
C TYR A 198 6.07 -1.99 -5.68
N LEU A 199 5.69 -2.47 -4.50
CA LEU A 199 5.93 -1.78 -3.22
C LEU A 199 7.43 -1.58 -2.96
N CYS A 200 8.24 -2.64 -3.13
CA CYS A 200 9.70 -2.54 -2.97
C CYS A 200 10.33 -1.57 -3.96
N PHE A 201 9.94 -1.59 -5.23
CA PHE A 201 10.45 -0.64 -6.22
C PHE A 201 10.10 0.82 -5.88
N ARG A 202 8.85 1.07 -5.45
CA ARG A 202 8.36 2.43 -5.17
C ARG A 202 8.83 2.96 -3.83
N GLY A 203 8.76 2.17 -2.77
CA GLY A 203 9.16 2.54 -1.41
C GLY A 203 10.67 2.55 -1.19
N GLN A 204 11.40 1.65 -1.86
CA GLN A 204 12.75 1.23 -1.49
C GLN A 204 12.70 0.59 -0.10
N ASP A 205 13.12 1.27 0.96
CA ASP A 205 13.07 0.73 2.33
C ASP A 205 11.71 1.00 3.03
N LEU A 206 10.90 -0.04 3.18
CA LEU A 206 9.59 0.01 3.85
C LEU A 206 9.67 -0.07 5.38
N SER A 207 10.86 -0.32 5.97
CA SER A 207 11.06 -0.12 7.41
C SER A 207 11.15 1.38 7.76
N SER A 208 11.45 2.23 6.78
CA SER A 208 11.39 3.68 6.94
C SER A 208 9.95 4.21 6.80
N PRO A 209 9.50 5.14 7.68
CA PRO A 209 8.17 5.74 7.55
C PRO A 209 7.97 6.49 6.23
N ARG A 210 9.05 7.03 5.64
CA ARG A 210 9.04 7.72 4.35
C ARG A 210 8.87 6.73 3.19
N GLY A 211 9.64 5.63 3.17
CA GLY A 211 9.56 4.62 2.12
C GLY A 211 8.22 3.91 2.12
N TRP A 212 7.69 3.56 3.31
CA TRP A 212 6.34 3.01 3.44
C TRP A 212 5.27 3.96 2.89
N MET A 213 5.22 5.22 3.34
CA MET A 213 4.25 6.20 2.80
C MET A 213 4.43 6.45 1.29
N LYS A 214 5.66 6.40 0.76
CA LYS A 214 5.96 6.54 -0.67
C LYS A 214 5.43 5.34 -1.48
N ALA A 215 5.57 4.13 -0.94
CA ALA A 215 5.03 2.90 -1.54
C ALA A 215 3.49 2.94 -1.58
N LEU A 216 2.85 3.26 -0.45
CA LEU A 216 1.38 3.24 -0.38
C LEU A 216 0.74 4.37 -1.18
N ARG A 217 1.31 5.59 -1.21
CA ARG A 217 0.86 6.66 -2.12
C ARG A 217 1.07 6.32 -3.60
N ALA A 218 2.01 5.45 -3.92
CA ALA A 218 2.20 4.94 -5.28
C ALA A 218 1.18 3.85 -5.65
N TYR A 219 0.75 3.05 -4.69
CA TYR A 219 -0.37 2.11 -4.83
C TYR A 219 -1.68 2.87 -5.07
N ASN A 220 -2.05 3.74 -4.13
CA ASN A 220 -3.22 4.60 -4.23
C ASN A 220 -2.87 5.98 -3.65
N HIS A 221 -3.06 7.05 -4.43
CA HIS A 221 -2.63 8.41 -4.06
C HIS A 221 -3.61 9.07 -3.06
N SER A 222 -3.76 8.44 -1.90
CA SER A 222 -4.77 8.75 -0.89
C SER A 222 -4.22 8.50 0.52
N ASP A 223 -4.13 9.55 1.33
CA ASP A 223 -3.69 9.42 2.73
C ASP A 223 -4.72 8.70 3.63
N PRO A 224 -6.05 8.81 3.39
CA PRO A 224 -7.02 7.89 3.99
C PRO A 224 -6.75 6.42 3.67
N TYR A 225 -6.40 6.07 2.43
CA TYR A 225 -6.06 4.70 2.05
C TYR A 225 -4.82 4.20 2.79
N ALA A 226 -3.74 4.98 2.79
CA ALA A 226 -2.50 4.62 3.49
C ALA A 226 -2.73 4.42 5.00
N ARG A 227 -3.62 5.19 5.64
CA ARG A 227 -4.02 4.96 7.04
C ARG A 227 -4.84 3.67 7.21
N ALA A 228 -5.82 3.42 6.36
CA ALA A 228 -6.62 2.19 6.42
C ALA A 228 -5.74 0.93 6.29
N VAL A 229 -4.79 0.92 5.34
CA VAL A 229 -3.82 -0.18 5.20
C VAL A 229 -2.95 -0.34 6.45
N ARG A 230 -2.45 0.77 7.02
CA ARG A 230 -1.68 0.75 8.28
C ARG A 230 -2.50 0.14 9.43
N ASP A 231 -3.77 0.52 9.55
CA ASP A 231 -4.63 0.10 10.66
C ASP A 231 -4.94 -1.39 10.58
N TRP A 232 -5.28 -1.90 9.39
CA TRP A 232 -5.43 -3.33 9.15
C TRP A 232 -4.12 -4.10 9.37
N ALA A 233 -2.99 -3.61 8.83
CA ALA A 233 -1.68 -4.22 9.04
C ALA A 233 -1.29 -4.28 10.53
N THR A 234 -1.66 -3.27 11.31
CA THR A 234 -1.40 -3.21 12.76
C THR A 234 -2.28 -4.19 13.53
N ALA A 235 -3.56 -4.31 13.17
CA ALA A 235 -4.47 -5.30 13.75
C ALA A 235 -3.98 -6.73 13.46
N TYR A 236 -3.62 -7.03 12.20
CA TYR A 236 -3.08 -8.34 11.82
C TYR A 236 -1.76 -8.66 12.52
N ALA A 237 -0.90 -7.65 12.73
CA ALA A 237 0.31 -7.82 13.53
C ALA A 237 0.05 -8.09 15.02
N ALA A 238 -1.13 -7.73 15.54
CA ALA A 238 -1.61 -8.03 16.88
C ALA A 238 -2.46 -9.32 16.96
N GLY A 239 -2.62 -10.05 15.85
CA GLY A 239 -3.31 -11.34 15.81
C GLY A 239 -4.83 -11.29 15.64
N HIS A 240 -5.40 -10.17 15.20
CA HIS A 240 -6.85 -10.01 15.03
C HIS A 240 -7.24 -9.11 13.83
N PRO A 241 -8.49 -9.15 13.32
CA PRO A 241 -9.01 -8.14 12.41
C PRO A 241 -9.27 -6.79 13.11
N LEU A 242 -9.40 -5.71 12.35
CA LEU A 242 -9.73 -4.35 12.82
C LEU A 242 -11.21 -4.19 13.20
#